data_AF-A0A1R4IC95-F1
#
_entry.id   AF-A0A1R4IC95-F1
#
_cell.length_a   1.000
_cell.length_b   1.000
_cell.length_c   1.000
_cell.angle_alpha   90.00
_cell.angle_beta   90.00
_cell.angle_gamma   90.00
#
_symmetry.space_group_name_H-M   'P 1'
#
loop_
_entity.id
_entity.type
_entity.pdbx_description
1 polymer ?
#
loop_
_entity_poly.entity_id
_entity_poly.type
_entity_poly.pdbx_seq_one_letter_code
_entity_poly.pdbx_strand_id
1 'polypeptide(L)'
;MAMVTFGNKPPGSPITAINLATDSFCFTTALILSLVSMNKRLTSVYFLMVILTLQSCKLGRFVYYNYANITDYKIFPSRTLKAPEEPFLFPYAATPKFPQSTRYNNQNIAFEEFIEQKHSVAFLVIQNDTIQYEKYFQGYDEESTVASFSMAKSFTSMLIGIAIDEGLIKSVNEPVTNYIPELRANGFEAVTIKHLLQMTSGLDFNEAYKNPFGHVATFYYGTNLRKAISKLKLARSPGEKFEYTSGQSQLLGLIVERAIGDRSITDYFHEKIWKSIGMEYDASWSIDRKKDGLEKTFCCVNAKARDFAKLGRLYLHKGNWEGKQIISQKWVEESTKIDTADGSAWNYQYQWWLPSRDGDFTADGLLGQYIYVNPKRNLIIVRLGTKTDDVNWKEFIPEFAKHY
;
A
#
# COMPACT_ATOMS: atom_id res chain seq x y z
N MET A 1 -32.56 -22.37 -22.87
CA MET A 1 -33.95 -22.38 -22.41
C MET A 1 -33.98 -23.05 -21.04
N ALA A 2 -34.03 -22.26 -19.96
CA ALA A 2 -34.32 -22.71 -18.61
C ALA A 2 -34.73 -21.47 -17.80
N MET A 3 -36.04 -21.33 -17.55
CA MET A 3 -36.62 -20.33 -16.67
C MET A 3 -36.44 -20.77 -15.22
N VAL A 4 -36.10 -19.83 -14.34
CA VAL A 4 -36.22 -20.02 -12.88
C VAL A 4 -37.37 -19.13 -12.40
N THR A 5 -38.35 -19.78 -11.77
CA THR A 5 -39.55 -19.21 -11.18
C THR A 5 -39.26 -18.69 -9.77
N PHE A 6 -39.84 -17.53 -9.42
CA PHE A 6 -39.81 -16.97 -8.06
C PHE A 6 -41.02 -17.45 -7.26
N GLY A 7 -40.76 -18.04 -6.09
CA GLY A 7 -41.78 -18.39 -5.09
C GLY A 7 -42.02 -17.26 -4.09
N ASN A 8 -43.30 -16.95 -3.84
CA ASN A 8 -43.76 -15.96 -2.87
C ASN A 8 -43.56 -16.41 -1.41
N LYS A 9 -43.24 -15.46 -0.51
CA LYS A 9 -43.29 -15.62 0.96
C LYS A 9 -44.09 -14.46 1.60
N PRO A 10 -44.92 -14.68 2.65
CA PRO A 10 -45.81 -13.65 3.24
C PRO A 10 -45.15 -12.86 4.41
N PRO A 11 -45.79 -11.77 4.91
CA PRO A 11 -45.12 -10.61 5.50
C PRO A 11 -45.08 -10.59 7.04
N GLY A 12 -44.06 -9.94 7.62
CA GLY A 12 -44.08 -9.53 9.04
C GLY A 12 -42.74 -9.20 9.69
N SER A 13 -42.52 -7.91 9.99
CA SER A 13 -41.52 -7.30 10.91
C SER A 13 -40.13 -6.92 10.34
N PRO A 14 -39.51 -5.84 10.86
CA PRO A 14 -39.32 -4.58 10.16
C PRO A 14 -37.96 -4.49 9.46
N ILE A 15 -37.96 -3.90 8.26
CA ILE A 15 -36.74 -3.56 7.53
C ILE A 15 -36.06 -2.42 8.28
N THR A 16 -34.93 -2.72 8.90
CA THR A 16 -33.99 -1.72 9.40
C THR A 16 -33.59 -0.83 8.22
N ALA A 17 -33.97 0.44 8.29
CA ALA A 17 -33.66 1.43 7.26
C ALA A 17 -32.14 1.50 7.05
N ILE A 18 -31.66 0.88 5.97
CA ILE A 18 -30.32 1.11 5.45
C ILE A 18 -30.31 2.57 5.02
N ASN A 19 -29.50 3.38 5.71
CA ASN A 19 -29.32 4.78 5.43
C ASN A 19 -28.54 4.93 4.10
N LEU A 20 -29.27 4.76 2.99
CA LEU A 20 -28.87 4.87 1.58
C LEU A 20 -28.79 6.34 1.11
N ALA A 21 -29.02 7.31 1.99
CA ALA A 21 -29.35 8.69 1.61
C ALA A 21 -28.28 9.40 0.76
N THR A 22 -26.99 9.03 0.84
CA THR A 22 -25.94 9.65 0.01
C THR A 22 -25.70 8.95 -1.32
N ASP A 23 -25.90 7.63 -1.39
CA ASP A 23 -25.71 6.85 -2.63
C ASP A 23 -26.99 6.84 -3.49
N SER A 24 -28.17 6.87 -2.87
CA SER A 24 -29.45 7.02 -3.56
C SER A 24 -29.60 8.39 -4.23
N PHE A 25 -29.07 9.46 -3.63
CA PHE A 25 -29.18 10.81 -4.20
C PHE A 25 -28.54 10.91 -5.59
N CYS A 26 -27.34 10.32 -5.77
CA CYS A 26 -26.63 10.28 -7.05
C CYS A 26 -27.42 9.59 -8.16
N PHE A 27 -28.04 8.44 -7.86
CA PHE A 27 -28.86 7.71 -8.84
C PHE A 27 -30.15 8.44 -9.15
N THR A 28 -30.83 8.99 -8.14
CA THR A 28 -32.06 9.75 -8.37
C THR A 28 -31.83 11.02 -9.18
N THR A 29 -30.73 11.75 -8.98
CA THR A 29 -30.41 12.92 -9.81
C THR A 29 -30.06 12.54 -11.24
N ALA A 30 -29.32 11.44 -11.45
CA ALA A 30 -28.99 10.96 -12.80
C ALA A 30 -30.24 10.45 -13.56
N LEU A 31 -31.20 9.83 -12.86
CA LEU A 31 -32.42 9.25 -13.45
C LEU A 31 -33.55 10.28 -13.65
N ILE A 32 -33.71 11.26 -12.75
CA ILE A 32 -34.75 12.29 -12.86
C ILE A 32 -34.44 13.27 -14.00
N LEU A 33 -33.16 13.51 -14.31
CA LEU A 33 -32.75 14.45 -15.36
C LEU A 33 -32.72 13.84 -16.78
N SER A 34 -32.87 12.51 -16.94
CA SER A 34 -32.93 11.85 -18.25
C SER A 34 -34.30 11.91 -18.95
N LEU A 35 -35.32 12.52 -18.31
CA LEU A 35 -36.70 12.57 -18.82
C LEU A 35 -37.05 13.86 -19.60
N VAL A 36 -36.10 14.76 -19.87
CA VAL A 36 -36.37 16.03 -20.56
C VAL A 36 -35.65 16.08 -21.92
N SER A 37 -36.43 16.27 -22.99
CA SER A 37 -35.93 16.57 -24.34
C SER A 37 -35.14 17.88 -24.33
N MET A 38 -33.80 17.80 -24.38
CA MET A 38 -32.91 18.97 -24.24
C MET A 38 -32.10 19.23 -25.51
N ASN A 39 -32.00 20.51 -25.87
CA ASN A 39 -31.26 21.09 -27.00
C ASN A 39 -29.76 20.68 -26.97
N LYS A 40 -29.11 20.50 -28.13
CA LYS A 40 -27.73 19.96 -28.26
C LYS A 40 -26.68 20.64 -27.36
N ARG A 41 -26.77 21.96 -27.16
CA ARG A 41 -25.88 22.70 -26.24
C ARG A 41 -26.14 22.38 -24.76
N LEU A 42 -27.42 22.20 -24.40
CA LEU A 42 -27.80 21.75 -23.05
C LEU A 42 -27.41 20.28 -22.84
N THR A 43 -27.38 19.44 -23.88
CA THR A 43 -26.93 18.04 -23.79
C THR A 43 -25.44 17.94 -23.43
N SER A 44 -24.57 18.81 -23.95
CA SER A 44 -23.14 18.82 -23.59
C SER A 44 -22.90 19.30 -22.16
N VAL A 45 -23.62 20.33 -21.71
CA VAL A 45 -23.57 20.79 -20.30
C VAL A 45 -24.13 19.72 -19.36
N TYR A 46 -25.20 19.03 -19.78
CA TYR A 46 -25.79 17.90 -19.07
C TYR A 46 -24.81 16.73 -18.93
N PHE A 47 -24.17 16.32 -20.03
CA PHE A 47 -23.18 15.24 -19.99
C PHE A 47 -22.00 15.60 -19.07
N LEU A 48 -21.56 16.86 -19.10
CA LEU A 48 -20.54 17.37 -18.18
C LEU A 48 -21.03 17.34 -16.72
N MET A 49 -22.26 17.76 -16.41
CA MET A 49 -22.81 17.67 -15.06
C MET A 49 -22.94 16.22 -14.58
N VAL A 50 -23.40 15.30 -15.43
CA VAL A 50 -23.50 13.88 -15.08
C VAL A 50 -22.11 13.32 -14.78
N ILE A 51 -21.10 13.62 -15.61
CA ILE A 51 -19.71 13.23 -15.34
C ILE A 51 -19.23 13.80 -14.00
N LEU A 52 -19.45 15.09 -13.74
CA LEU A 52 -19.06 15.74 -12.48
C LEU A 52 -19.75 15.13 -11.25
N THR A 53 -21.03 14.73 -11.38
CA THR A 53 -21.76 14.05 -10.29
C THR A 53 -21.33 12.60 -10.08
N LEU A 54 -20.86 11.90 -11.13
CA LEU A 54 -20.30 10.56 -10.99
C LEU A 54 -18.90 10.62 -10.34
N GLN A 55 -18.11 11.65 -10.62
CA GLN A 55 -16.82 11.87 -9.95
C GLN A 55 -16.94 12.13 -8.44
N SER A 56 -18.09 12.59 -7.95
CA SER A 56 -18.25 12.93 -6.53
C SER A 56 -18.58 11.72 -5.65
N CYS A 57 -19.12 10.64 -6.21
CA CYS A 57 -19.47 9.42 -5.48
C CYS A 57 -18.42 8.32 -5.62
N LYS A 58 -18.38 7.39 -4.67
CA LYS A 58 -17.43 6.26 -4.68
C LYS A 58 -17.60 5.40 -5.92
N LEU A 59 -18.85 5.04 -6.26
CA LEU A 59 -19.15 4.14 -7.37
C LEU A 59 -18.77 4.77 -8.70
N GLY A 60 -19.07 6.05 -8.92
CA GLY A 60 -18.68 6.73 -10.16
C GLY A 60 -17.17 6.93 -10.27
N ARG A 61 -16.44 7.18 -9.17
CA ARG A 61 -14.96 7.14 -9.16
C ARG A 61 -14.42 5.76 -9.48
N PHE A 62 -14.97 4.71 -8.88
CA PHE A 62 -14.59 3.32 -9.19
C PHE A 62 -14.81 3.01 -10.67
N VAL A 63 -15.97 3.38 -11.24
CA VAL A 63 -16.27 3.13 -12.66
C VAL A 63 -15.38 3.97 -13.59
N TYR A 64 -15.15 5.24 -13.25
CA TYR A 64 -14.37 6.16 -14.08
C TYR A 64 -12.88 5.82 -14.10
N TYR A 65 -12.28 5.60 -12.93
CA TYR A 65 -10.87 5.21 -12.83
C TYR A 65 -10.67 3.71 -13.12
N ASN A 66 -11.74 2.91 -12.97
CA ASN A 66 -11.82 1.49 -13.27
C ASN A 66 -10.86 0.65 -12.41
N TYR A 67 -9.59 0.55 -12.82
CA TYR A 67 -8.58 -0.26 -12.15
C TYR A 67 -7.45 0.62 -11.64
N ALA A 68 -6.84 0.17 -10.55
CA ALA A 68 -5.67 0.82 -10.00
C ALA A 68 -4.56 0.94 -11.05
N ASN A 69 -3.89 2.09 -11.07
CA ASN A 69 -2.79 2.41 -11.98
C ASN A 69 -1.62 3.00 -11.20
N ILE A 70 -0.38 2.76 -11.66
CA ILE A 70 0.83 3.34 -11.04
C ILE A 70 0.85 4.87 -11.01
N THR A 71 -0.04 5.51 -11.78
CA THR A 71 -0.24 6.97 -11.83
C THR A 71 -1.40 7.48 -10.96
N ASP A 72 -2.01 6.63 -10.12
CA ASP A 72 -3.16 7.03 -9.29
C ASP A 72 -2.83 8.10 -8.23
N TYR A 73 -1.56 8.38 -8.02
CA TYR A 73 -1.14 9.57 -7.26
C TYR A 73 -1.65 10.89 -7.86
N LYS A 74 -2.02 10.90 -9.15
CA LYS A 74 -2.61 12.06 -9.84
C LYS A 74 -4.09 12.26 -9.52
N ILE A 75 -4.79 11.22 -9.05
CA ILE A 75 -6.25 11.26 -8.82
C ILE A 75 -6.61 11.47 -7.34
N PHE A 76 -5.69 11.16 -6.43
CA PHE A 76 -5.90 11.37 -5.01
C PHE A 76 -5.31 12.73 -4.57
N PRO A 77 -5.97 13.45 -3.64
CA PRO A 77 -5.27 14.48 -2.89
C PRO A 77 -4.10 13.83 -2.15
N SER A 78 -3.04 14.59 -1.91
CA SER A 78 -1.84 14.10 -1.24
C SER A 78 -1.19 15.19 -0.40
N ARG A 79 -0.33 14.77 0.53
CA ARG A 79 0.61 15.63 1.26
C ARG A 79 2.02 15.43 0.71
N THR A 80 2.78 16.50 0.60
CA THR A 80 4.13 16.48 0.01
C THR A 80 5.17 16.00 1.01
N LEU A 81 6.11 15.21 0.52
CA LEU A 81 7.36 14.86 1.19
C LEU A 81 8.48 15.59 0.46
N LYS A 82 9.02 16.65 1.07
CA LYS A 82 10.07 17.46 0.44
C LYS A 82 11.43 16.79 0.53
N ALA A 83 12.19 16.77 -0.57
CA ALA A 83 13.58 16.34 -0.52
C ALA A 83 14.39 17.26 0.42
N PRO A 84 15.37 16.72 1.16
CA PRO A 84 16.40 17.53 1.80
C PRO A 84 17.25 18.29 0.78
N GLU A 85 17.94 19.33 1.22
CA GLU A 85 18.86 20.12 0.39
C GLU A 85 20.05 19.29 -0.10
N GLU A 86 20.54 18.39 0.76
CA GLU A 86 21.67 17.50 0.48
C GLU A 86 21.18 16.04 0.40
N PRO A 87 20.87 15.54 -0.80
CA PRO A 87 20.44 14.16 -0.97
C PRO A 87 21.63 13.18 -0.89
N PHE A 88 21.37 11.98 -0.40
CA PHE A 88 22.28 10.85 -0.56
C PHE A 88 22.15 10.31 -1.99
N LEU A 89 23.27 10.17 -2.70
CA LEU A 89 23.29 9.59 -4.04
C LEU A 89 24.03 8.26 -3.97
N PHE A 90 23.43 7.21 -4.53
CA PHE A 90 24.14 5.94 -4.68
C PHE A 90 25.24 6.11 -5.73
N PRO A 91 26.50 5.73 -5.43
CA PRO A 91 27.54 5.63 -6.45
C PRO A 91 27.21 4.53 -7.47
N TYR A 92 27.76 4.66 -8.68
CA TYR A 92 27.72 3.61 -9.70
C TYR A 92 28.97 2.73 -9.65
N ALA A 93 28.80 1.44 -9.89
CA ALA A 93 29.92 0.52 -9.97
C ALA A 93 30.75 0.82 -11.24
N ALA A 94 32.07 0.91 -11.09
CA ALA A 94 32.98 1.04 -12.22
C ALA A 94 32.94 -0.18 -13.16
N THR A 95 32.57 -1.35 -12.63
CA THR A 95 32.37 -2.58 -13.40
C THR A 95 31.08 -3.25 -12.92
N PRO A 96 29.93 -2.85 -13.47
CA PRO A 96 28.63 -3.33 -13.03
C PRO A 96 28.49 -4.84 -13.25
N LYS A 97 27.99 -5.54 -12.22
CA LYS A 97 27.64 -6.95 -12.33
C LYS A 97 26.14 -7.07 -12.52
N PHE A 98 25.70 -7.70 -13.61
CA PHE A 98 24.32 -8.12 -13.78
C PHE A 98 24.25 -9.23 -14.83
N PRO A 99 23.29 -10.16 -14.73
CA PRO A 99 23.19 -11.23 -15.72
C PRO A 99 22.76 -10.67 -17.08
N GLN A 100 23.44 -11.09 -18.14
CA GLN A 100 23.14 -10.68 -19.51
C GLN A 100 21.88 -11.38 -20.05
N SER A 101 21.56 -12.57 -19.53
CA SER A 101 20.39 -13.34 -19.90
C SER A 101 19.76 -14.00 -18.68
N THR A 102 18.50 -14.37 -18.82
CA THR A 102 17.76 -15.14 -17.82
C THR A 102 16.99 -16.27 -18.48
N ARG A 103 16.72 -17.33 -17.73
CA ARG A 103 15.94 -18.46 -18.21
C ARG A 103 14.48 -18.28 -17.80
N TYR A 104 13.58 -18.23 -18.77
CA TYR A 104 12.14 -18.14 -18.54
C TYR A 104 11.40 -19.07 -19.51
N ASN A 105 10.44 -19.86 -19.01
CA ASN A 105 9.69 -20.85 -19.80
C ASN A 105 10.59 -21.75 -20.69
N ASN A 106 11.68 -22.25 -20.11
CA ASN A 106 12.71 -23.07 -20.79
C ASN A 106 13.49 -22.39 -21.93
N GLN A 107 13.33 -21.08 -22.12
CA GLN A 107 14.09 -20.30 -23.10
C GLN A 107 15.10 -19.39 -22.40
N ASN A 108 16.25 -19.18 -23.05
CA ASN A 108 17.21 -18.16 -22.64
C ASN A 108 16.85 -16.86 -23.36
N ILE A 109 16.58 -15.80 -22.62
CA ILE A 109 16.18 -14.48 -23.13
C ILE A 109 17.14 -13.44 -22.56
N ALA A 110 17.44 -12.39 -23.32
CA ALA A 110 18.23 -11.26 -22.82
C ALA A 110 17.54 -10.66 -21.58
N PHE A 111 18.29 -10.36 -20.53
CA PHE A 111 17.70 -9.97 -19.25
C PHE A 111 16.89 -8.68 -19.36
N GLU A 112 17.41 -7.68 -20.08
CA GLU A 112 16.70 -6.40 -20.30
C GLU A 112 15.41 -6.61 -21.09
N GLU A 113 15.47 -7.40 -22.17
CA GLU A 113 14.28 -7.75 -22.97
C GLU A 113 13.23 -8.44 -22.11
N PHE A 114 13.64 -9.38 -21.25
CA PHE A 114 12.75 -10.07 -20.33
C PHE A 114 12.05 -9.10 -19.37
N ILE A 115 12.79 -8.25 -18.65
CA ILE A 115 12.16 -7.37 -17.65
C ILE A 115 11.29 -6.27 -18.29
N GLU A 116 11.62 -5.83 -19.52
CA GLU A 116 10.78 -4.91 -20.30
C GLU A 116 9.49 -5.58 -20.78
N GLN A 117 9.58 -6.76 -21.40
CA GLN A 117 8.42 -7.55 -21.83
C GLN A 117 7.50 -7.91 -20.66
N LYS A 118 8.10 -8.09 -19.47
CA LYS A 118 7.40 -8.33 -18.21
C LYS A 118 7.16 -7.04 -17.43
N HIS A 119 6.85 -5.98 -18.18
CA HIS A 119 6.17 -4.77 -17.71
C HIS A 119 6.86 -3.98 -16.60
N SER A 120 8.17 -4.14 -16.44
CA SER A 120 8.94 -3.26 -15.56
C SER A 120 9.02 -1.86 -16.19
N VAL A 121 8.94 -0.82 -15.36
CA VAL A 121 9.20 0.58 -15.73
C VAL A 121 10.50 1.09 -15.10
N ALA A 122 10.91 0.49 -13.99
CA ALA A 122 12.21 0.69 -13.37
C ALA A 122 12.70 -0.63 -12.76
N PHE A 123 13.98 -0.94 -12.93
CA PHE A 123 14.64 -2.07 -12.29
C PHE A 123 16.04 -1.66 -11.84
N LEU A 124 16.29 -1.73 -10.53
CA LEU A 124 17.55 -1.33 -9.90
C LEU A 124 18.11 -2.50 -9.11
N VAL A 125 19.42 -2.67 -9.16
CA VAL A 125 20.19 -3.57 -8.31
C VAL A 125 21.32 -2.80 -7.66
N ILE A 126 21.35 -2.79 -6.34
CA ILE A 126 22.36 -2.13 -5.52
C ILE A 126 23.01 -3.18 -4.64
N GLN A 127 24.34 -3.27 -4.70
CA GLN A 127 25.11 -4.17 -3.84
C GLN A 127 26.23 -3.38 -3.17
N ASN A 128 26.39 -3.55 -1.84
CA ASN A 128 27.35 -2.79 -1.03
C ASN A 128 27.21 -1.27 -1.26
N ASP A 129 25.98 -0.76 -1.15
CA ASP A 129 25.64 0.66 -1.36
C ASP A 129 26.04 1.24 -2.72
N THR A 130 26.27 0.41 -3.74
CA THR A 130 26.66 0.84 -5.09
C THR A 130 25.71 0.26 -6.13
N ILE A 131 25.20 1.10 -7.05
CA ILE A 131 24.36 0.67 -8.17
C ILE A 131 25.18 -0.25 -9.08
N GLN A 132 24.74 -1.50 -9.18
CA GLN A 132 25.26 -2.50 -10.10
C GLN A 132 24.47 -2.53 -11.40
N TYR A 133 23.18 -2.19 -11.35
CA TYR A 133 22.32 -2.13 -12.51
C TYR A 133 21.19 -1.16 -12.26
N GLU A 134 20.86 -0.34 -13.25
CA GLU A 134 19.70 0.55 -13.22
C GLU A 134 19.22 0.75 -14.66
N LYS A 135 17.94 0.48 -14.89
CA LYS A 135 17.31 0.71 -16.18
C LYS A 135 15.85 1.12 -16.00
N TYR A 136 15.41 2.00 -16.88
CA TYR A 136 14.06 2.48 -16.98
C TYR A 136 13.48 2.15 -18.36
N PHE A 137 12.17 1.93 -18.43
CA PHE A 137 11.50 1.39 -19.62
C PHE A 137 10.16 2.11 -19.87
N GLN A 138 9.56 1.88 -21.04
CA GLN A 138 8.23 2.38 -21.39
C GLN A 138 8.08 3.91 -21.24
N GLY A 139 9.15 4.66 -21.49
CA GLY A 139 9.19 6.12 -21.36
C GLY A 139 9.27 6.65 -19.93
N TYR A 140 9.52 5.79 -18.94
CA TYR A 140 9.90 6.19 -17.59
C TYR A 140 11.41 6.46 -17.53
N ASP A 141 11.81 7.26 -16.54
CA ASP A 141 13.17 7.67 -16.23
C ASP A 141 13.39 7.76 -14.71
N GLU A 142 14.57 8.23 -14.30
CA GLU A 142 14.98 8.39 -12.91
C GLU A 142 14.10 9.37 -12.10
N GLU A 143 13.47 10.34 -12.77
CA GLU A 143 12.58 11.32 -12.15
C GLU A 143 11.11 10.88 -12.13
N SER A 144 10.81 9.73 -12.75
CA SER A 144 9.44 9.26 -12.89
C SER A 144 8.86 8.77 -11.57
N THR A 145 7.70 9.32 -11.21
CA THR A 145 6.99 8.97 -9.97
C THR A 145 6.06 7.77 -10.18
N VAL A 146 6.12 6.81 -9.26
CA VAL A 146 5.30 5.60 -9.25
C VAL A 146 4.63 5.44 -7.88
N ALA A 147 3.36 5.04 -7.88
CA ALA A 147 2.64 4.69 -6.66
C ALA A 147 3.18 3.38 -6.07
N SER A 148 3.46 3.38 -4.77
CA SER A 148 4.09 2.28 -4.06
C SER A 148 3.21 1.04 -3.94
N PHE A 149 1.89 1.25 -4.02
CA PHE A 149 0.89 0.29 -3.54
C PHE A 149 1.30 -0.27 -2.16
N SER A 150 1.04 -1.56 -1.93
CA SER A 150 1.24 -2.18 -0.63
C SER A 150 2.65 -2.13 -0.04
N MET A 151 3.69 -1.66 -0.75
CA MET A 151 4.98 -1.32 -0.11
C MET A 151 4.81 -0.29 1.02
N ALA A 152 3.82 0.60 0.93
CA ALA A 152 3.50 1.58 1.99
C ALA A 152 3.17 0.96 3.35
N LYS A 153 2.72 -0.31 3.36
CA LYS A 153 2.47 -1.05 4.60
C LYS A 153 3.75 -1.24 5.41
N SER A 154 4.85 -1.57 4.74
CA SER A 154 6.16 -1.70 5.36
C SER A 154 6.62 -0.37 5.93
N PHE A 155 6.37 0.75 5.25
CA PHE A 155 6.71 2.10 5.76
C PHE A 155 5.87 2.48 6.97
N THR A 156 4.59 2.09 6.99
CA THR A 156 3.72 2.27 8.17
C THR A 156 4.23 1.46 9.35
N SER A 157 4.75 0.24 9.12
CA SER A 157 5.41 -0.55 10.16
C SER A 157 6.66 0.16 10.71
N MET A 158 7.47 0.79 9.86
CA MET A 158 8.59 1.64 10.32
C MET A 158 8.12 2.72 11.29
N LEU A 159 7.03 3.43 10.96
CA LEU A 159 6.49 4.49 11.81
C LEU A 159 5.95 3.99 13.14
N ILE A 160 5.35 2.81 13.19
CA ILE A 160 4.96 2.16 14.45
C ILE A 160 6.21 1.89 15.30
N GLY A 161 7.27 1.35 14.69
CA GLY A 161 8.55 1.11 15.38
C GLY A 161 9.14 2.38 15.98
N ILE A 162 9.22 3.45 15.19
CA ILE A 162 9.71 4.74 15.67
C ILE A 162 8.81 5.30 16.78
N ALA A 163 7.47 5.22 16.63
CA ALA A 163 6.56 5.67 17.68
C ALA A 163 6.70 4.87 18.98
N ILE A 164 7.10 3.59 18.91
CA ILE A 164 7.45 2.79 20.08
C ILE A 164 8.78 3.24 20.69
N ASP A 165 9.79 3.45 19.87
CA ASP A 165 11.11 3.93 20.31
C ASP A 165 11.01 5.32 20.98
N GLU A 166 10.09 6.18 20.53
CA GLU A 166 9.79 7.48 21.11
C GLU A 166 8.84 7.43 22.33
N GLY A 167 8.33 6.25 22.69
CA GLY A 167 7.39 6.08 23.80
C GLY A 167 5.98 6.62 23.55
N LEU A 168 5.64 6.97 22.30
CA LEU A 168 4.30 7.39 21.89
C LEU A 168 3.35 6.19 21.78
N ILE A 169 3.89 5.01 21.50
CA ILE A 169 3.21 3.73 21.61
C ILE A 169 3.96 2.88 22.63
N LYS A 170 3.29 2.35 23.65
CA LYS A 170 3.98 1.65 24.73
C LYS A 170 4.50 0.28 24.31
N SER A 171 3.72 -0.45 23.52
CA SER A 171 4.07 -1.80 23.06
C SER A 171 3.17 -2.28 21.93
N VAL A 172 3.67 -3.20 21.10
CA VAL A 172 2.85 -3.93 20.13
C VAL A 172 1.72 -4.76 20.79
N ASN A 173 1.85 -5.08 22.08
CA ASN A 173 0.84 -5.85 22.81
C ASN A 173 -0.33 -4.97 23.31
N GLU A 174 -0.30 -3.65 23.08
CA GLU A 174 -1.42 -2.80 23.45
C GLU A 174 -2.65 -3.09 22.58
N PRO A 175 -3.86 -3.10 23.18
CA PRO A 175 -5.10 -3.12 22.44
C PRO A 175 -5.20 -1.93 21.48
N VAL A 176 -5.68 -2.17 20.26
CA VAL A 176 -5.91 -1.10 19.26
C VAL A 176 -6.90 -0.06 19.77
N THR A 177 -7.79 -0.45 20.68
CA THR A 177 -8.81 0.41 21.30
C THR A 177 -8.23 1.43 22.30
N ASN A 178 -6.95 1.33 22.66
CA ASN A 178 -6.24 2.41 23.37
C ASN A 178 -6.14 3.68 22.50
N TYR A 179 -6.04 3.52 21.18
CA TYR A 179 -5.87 4.60 20.21
C TYR A 179 -7.15 4.88 19.40
N ILE A 180 -7.96 3.85 19.20
CA ILE A 180 -9.21 3.89 18.43
C ILE A 180 -10.37 3.40 19.32
N PRO A 181 -10.74 4.16 20.36
CA PRO A 181 -11.74 3.73 21.36
C PRO A 181 -13.12 3.43 20.75
N GLU A 182 -13.45 4.04 19.62
CA GLU A 182 -14.71 3.82 18.91
C GLU A 182 -14.88 2.37 18.40
N LEU A 183 -13.81 1.59 18.27
CA LEU A 183 -13.89 0.18 17.82
C LEU A 183 -14.27 -0.81 18.93
N ARG A 184 -14.36 -0.40 20.20
CA ARG A 184 -14.89 -1.24 21.28
C ARG A 184 -16.31 -1.73 20.97
N ALA A 185 -17.13 -0.86 20.38
CA ALA A 185 -18.48 -1.22 19.95
C ALA A 185 -18.53 -2.38 18.94
N ASN A 186 -17.41 -2.70 18.30
CA ASN A 186 -17.28 -3.76 17.29
C ASN A 186 -16.42 -4.95 17.76
N GLY A 187 -16.07 -5.03 19.06
CA GLY A 187 -15.38 -6.18 19.66
C GLY A 187 -13.85 -6.17 19.53
N PHE A 188 -13.22 -5.03 19.26
CA PHE A 188 -11.77 -4.93 19.03
C PHE A 188 -10.91 -4.88 20.31
N GLU A 189 -11.49 -5.07 21.50
CA GLU A 189 -10.80 -5.02 22.79
C GLU A 189 -9.64 -6.01 22.89
N ALA A 190 -9.78 -7.19 22.28
CA ALA A 190 -8.74 -8.23 22.24
C ALA A 190 -7.74 -8.08 21.08
N VAL A 191 -8.00 -7.18 20.13
CA VAL A 191 -7.11 -6.98 18.99
C VAL A 191 -5.96 -6.07 19.43
N THR A 192 -4.73 -6.54 19.27
CA THR A 192 -3.52 -5.78 19.60
C THR A 192 -2.88 -5.18 18.35
N ILE A 193 -1.97 -4.23 18.53
CA ILE A 193 -1.12 -3.71 17.44
C ILE A 193 -0.34 -4.86 16.77
N LYS A 194 0.15 -5.83 17.55
CA LYS A 194 0.85 -7.03 17.05
C LYS A 194 -0.04 -7.84 16.10
N HIS A 195 -1.30 -8.06 16.44
CA HIS A 195 -2.25 -8.77 15.56
C HIS A 195 -2.43 -8.05 14.22
N LEU A 196 -2.48 -6.71 14.20
CA LEU A 196 -2.55 -5.95 12.95
C LEU A 196 -1.25 -6.06 12.14
N LEU A 197 -0.09 -5.93 12.81
CA LEU A 197 1.23 -6.05 12.20
C LEU A 197 1.46 -7.41 11.56
N GLN A 198 0.96 -8.49 12.17
CA GLN A 198 1.07 -9.87 11.70
C GLN A 198 -0.04 -10.29 10.73
N MET A 199 -1.01 -9.43 10.45
CA MET A 199 -2.19 -9.75 9.64
C MET A 199 -3.07 -10.87 10.25
N THR A 200 -3.13 -10.97 11.58
CA THR A 200 -3.86 -12.02 12.31
C THR A 200 -5.03 -11.49 13.14
N SER A 201 -5.47 -10.25 12.91
CA SER A 201 -6.53 -9.62 13.75
C SER A 201 -7.91 -10.25 13.65
N GLY A 202 -8.18 -11.06 12.63
CA GLY A 202 -9.51 -11.63 12.39
C GLY A 202 -10.52 -10.67 11.76
N LEU A 203 -10.04 -9.59 11.14
CA LEU A 203 -10.85 -8.57 10.49
C LEU A 203 -11.77 -9.15 9.40
N ASP A 204 -13.06 -8.81 9.46
CA ASP A 204 -14.01 -9.06 8.36
C ASP A 204 -13.77 -8.05 7.23
N PHE A 205 -12.81 -8.34 6.37
CA PHE A 205 -12.41 -7.45 5.28
C PHE A 205 -12.24 -8.20 3.96
N ASN A 206 -13.12 -7.88 3.02
CA ASN A 206 -13.07 -8.38 1.66
C ASN A 206 -11.99 -7.64 0.83
N GLU A 207 -10.88 -8.32 0.54
CA GLU A 207 -9.74 -7.84 -0.25
C GLU A 207 -9.98 -7.90 -1.78
N ALA A 208 -11.21 -8.16 -2.25
CA ALA A 208 -11.50 -8.25 -3.68
C ALA A 208 -11.48 -6.87 -4.36
N TYR A 209 -10.40 -6.59 -5.08
CA TYR A 209 -10.19 -5.36 -5.86
C TYR A 209 -11.21 -5.11 -6.98
N LYS A 210 -11.90 -6.16 -7.43
CA LYS A 210 -12.90 -6.07 -8.51
C LYS A 210 -14.32 -5.77 -8.03
N ASN A 211 -14.56 -5.75 -6.71
CA ASN A 211 -15.90 -5.49 -6.16
C ASN A 211 -16.07 -3.99 -5.84
N PRO A 212 -16.87 -3.22 -6.61
CA PRO A 212 -17.10 -1.79 -6.36
C PRO A 212 -17.80 -1.50 -5.02
N PHE A 213 -18.46 -2.50 -4.45
CA PHE A 213 -19.12 -2.41 -3.15
C PHE A 213 -18.27 -2.98 -2.00
N GLY A 214 -17.08 -3.51 -2.32
CA GLY A 214 -16.16 -4.11 -1.36
C GLY A 214 -15.44 -3.09 -0.47
N HIS A 215 -14.73 -3.62 0.53
CA HIS A 215 -13.96 -2.82 1.46
C HIS A 215 -12.76 -2.16 0.77
N VAL A 216 -12.05 -2.89 -0.09
CA VAL A 216 -10.94 -2.31 -0.88
C VAL A 216 -11.38 -1.12 -1.72
N ALA A 217 -12.49 -1.23 -2.46
CA ALA A 217 -13.02 -0.11 -3.23
C ALA A 217 -13.40 1.08 -2.32
N THR A 218 -13.93 0.81 -1.13
CA THR A 218 -14.26 1.83 -0.13
C THR A 218 -13.01 2.51 0.45
N PHE A 219 -11.92 1.79 0.68
CA PHE A 219 -10.68 2.36 1.19
C PHE A 219 -9.89 3.08 0.10
N TYR A 220 -9.87 2.52 -1.11
CA TYR A 220 -9.11 3.04 -2.24
C TYR A 220 -9.80 4.24 -2.90
N TYR A 221 -11.09 4.17 -3.19
CA TYR A 221 -11.84 5.25 -3.85
C TYR A 221 -12.82 5.97 -2.92
N GLY A 222 -12.94 5.62 -1.65
CA GLY A 222 -13.71 6.41 -0.70
C GLY A 222 -13.02 7.72 -0.32
N THR A 223 -13.81 8.66 0.18
CA THR A 223 -13.37 9.97 0.69
C THR A 223 -13.49 10.09 2.20
N ASN A 224 -13.76 9.00 2.92
CA ASN A 224 -13.86 9.05 4.37
C ASN A 224 -13.38 7.75 5.02
N LEU A 225 -12.05 7.62 5.14
CA LEU A 225 -11.40 6.46 5.75
C LEU A 225 -11.76 6.31 7.22
N ARG A 226 -11.79 7.39 8.01
CA ARG A 226 -12.17 7.31 9.44
C ARG A 226 -13.57 6.70 9.62
N LYS A 227 -14.55 7.11 8.81
CA LYS A 227 -15.91 6.52 8.80
C LYS A 227 -15.93 5.08 8.28
N ALA A 228 -15.04 4.72 7.35
CA ALA A 228 -14.93 3.35 6.88
C ALA A 228 -14.34 2.45 7.98
N ILE A 229 -13.31 2.91 8.66
CA ILE A 229 -12.65 2.25 9.80
C ILE A 229 -13.64 2.02 10.94
N SER A 230 -14.42 3.03 11.33
CA SER A 230 -15.37 2.91 12.45
C SER A 230 -16.47 1.86 12.23
N LYS A 231 -16.64 1.37 10.99
CA LYS A 231 -17.62 0.34 10.61
C LYS A 231 -17.02 -1.06 10.47
N LEU A 232 -15.71 -1.19 10.63
CA LEU A 232 -15.03 -2.48 10.55
C LEU A 232 -15.52 -3.42 11.64
N LYS A 233 -15.59 -4.72 11.31
CA LYS A 233 -16.02 -5.79 12.20
C LYS A 233 -15.00 -6.92 12.20
N LEU A 234 -15.11 -7.82 13.17
CA LEU A 234 -14.35 -9.05 13.23
C LEU A 234 -15.18 -10.21 12.68
N ALA A 235 -14.55 -11.08 11.90
CA ALA A 235 -15.12 -12.34 11.42
C ALA A 235 -14.71 -13.53 12.31
N ARG A 236 -13.64 -13.37 13.10
CA ARG A 236 -13.02 -14.40 13.94
C ARG A 236 -12.26 -13.76 15.10
N SER A 237 -11.81 -14.56 16.07
CA SER A 237 -10.97 -14.05 17.15
C SER A 237 -9.57 -13.69 16.62
N PRO A 238 -8.92 -12.67 17.20
CA PRO A 238 -7.55 -12.35 16.83
C PRO A 238 -6.58 -13.49 17.19
N GLY A 239 -5.53 -13.65 16.40
CA GLY A 239 -4.51 -14.69 16.57
C GLY A 239 -4.90 -16.07 16.04
N GLU A 240 -6.11 -16.25 15.48
CA GLU A 240 -6.53 -17.55 14.96
C GLU A 240 -5.80 -17.93 13.67
N LYS A 241 -5.62 -16.99 12.73
CA LYS A 241 -4.94 -17.23 11.45
C LYS A 241 -4.55 -15.94 10.73
N PHE A 242 -3.56 -16.07 9.85
CA PHE A 242 -3.14 -15.05 8.90
C PHE A 242 -4.20 -14.82 7.81
N GLU A 243 -4.61 -13.57 7.64
CA GLU A 243 -5.39 -13.07 6.50
C GLU A 243 -4.86 -11.70 6.06
N TYR A 244 -4.21 -11.65 4.91
CA TYR A 244 -3.69 -10.40 4.36
C TYR A 244 -4.83 -9.45 3.97
N THR A 245 -4.94 -8.31 4.66
CA THR A 245 -5.96 -7.30 4.36
C THR A 245 -5.45 -5.88 4.49
N SER A 246 -5.86 -5.00 3.57
CA SER A 246 -5.45 -3.59 3.59
C SER A 246 -6.07 -2.82 4.77
N GLY A 247 -7.19 -3.28 5.31
CA GLY A 247 -7.83 -2.70 6.49
C GLY A 247 -6.94 -2.72 7.74
N GLN A 248 -6.15 -3.78 7.94
CA GLN A 248 -5.25 -3.90 9.08
C GLN A 248 -4.13 -2.85 9.05
N SER A 249 -3.51 -2.63 7.89
CA SER A 249 -2.49 -1.60 7.71
C SER A 249 -3.06 -0.18 7.83
N GLN A 250 -4.32 0.02 7.43
CA GLN A 250 -4.98 1.31 7.61
C GLN A 250 -5.32 1.59 9.08
N LEU A 251 -5.67 0.57 9.86
CA LEU A 251 -5.81 0.69 11.32
C LEU A 251 -4.46 1.07 11.96
N LEU A 252 -3.34 0.43 11.56
CA LEU A 252 -2.00 0.84 12.01
C LEU A 252 -1.72 2.31 11.69
N GLY A 253 -2.08 2.77 10.50
CA GLY A 253 -1.95 4.19 10.13
C GLY A 253 -2.73 5.11 11.07
N LEU A 254 -4.00 4.78 11.37
CA LEU A 254 -4.80 5.55 12.31
C LEU A 254 -4.23 5.53 13.73
N ILE A 255 -3.62 4.41 14.16
CA ILE A 255 -2.93 4.32 15.45
C ILE A 255 -1.72 5.28 15.48
N VAL A 256 -0.90 5.29 14.42
CA VAL A 256 0.22 6.24 14.30
C VAL A 256 -0.30 7.68 14.40
N GLU A 257 -1.31 8.05 13.62
CA GLU A 257 -1.89 9.40 13.64
C GLU A 257 -2.37 9.82 15.03
N ARG A 258 -3.06 8.93 15.74
CA ARG A 258 -3.55 9.20 17.11
C ARG A 258 -2.41 9.31 18.12
N ALA A 259 -1.33 8.55 17.94
CA ALA A 259 -0.18 8.56 18.84
C ALA A 259 0.70 9.81 18.66
N ILE A 260 0.82 10.34 17.43
CA ILE A 260 1.68 11.49 17.12
C ILE A 260 1.02 12.86 17.37
N GLY A 261 -0.29 12.88 17.71
CA GLY A 261 -1.04 14.08 18.05
C GLY A 261 -1.43 14.92 16.83
N ASP A 262 -1.15 16.22 16.85
CA ASP A 262 -1.55 17.18 15.80
C ASP A 262 -0.75 17.04 14.48
N ARG A 263 0.24 16.16 14.43
CA ARG A 263 1.06 15.92 13.24
C ARG A 263 0.34 15.01 12.25
N SER A 264 0.52 15.24 10.96
CA SER A 264 0.11 14.25 9.96
C SER A 264 1.09 13.08 9.90
N ILE A 265 0.63 11.92 9.42
CA ILE A 265 1.51 10.75 9.21
C ILE A 265 2.60 11.11 8.18
N THR A 266 2.26 11.93 7.18
CA THR A 266 3.22 12.42 6.19
C THR A 266 4.30 13.30 6.83
N ASP A 267 3.94 14.23 7.72
CA ASP A 267 4.93 15.08 8.41
C ASP A 267 5.85 14.26 9.31
N TYR A 268 5.28 13.28 10.02
CA TYR A 268 6.06 12.37 10.85
C TYR A 268 7.00 11.49 10.03
N PHE A 269 6.54 10.94 8.90
CA PHE A 269 7.39 10.20 7.96
C PHE A 269 8.47 11.09 7.34
N HIS A 270 8.13 12.34 7.04
CA HIS A 270 9.06 13.32 6.52
C HIS A 270 10.20 13.62 7.50
N GLU A 271 9.84 13.99 8.72
CA GLU A 271 10.77 14.32 9.80
C GLU A 271 11.68 13.15 10.15
N LYS A 272 11.07 11.99 10.40
CA LYS A 272 11.78 10.84 10.96
C LYS A 272 12.59 10.08 9.93
N ILE A 273 12.07 9.90 8.72
CA ILE A 273 12.68 9.04 7.71
C ILE A 273 13.10 9.85 6.49
N TRP A 274 12.16 10.46 5.76
CA TRP A 274 12.39 11.03 4.42
C TRP A 274 13.57 12.01 4.39
N LYS A 275 13.54 13.01 5.27
CA LYS A 275 14.62 14.00 5.38
C LYS A 275 15.90 13.38 5.94
N SER A 276 15.76 12.50 6.93
CA SER A 276 16.90 11.94 7.68
C SER A 276 17.75 10.96 6.88
N ILE A 277 17.21 10.33 5.83
CA ILE A 277 17.95 9.38 4.98
C ILE A 277 18.35 9.95 3.61
N GLY A 278 18.32 11.28 3.46
CA GLY A 278 18.84 11.93 2.26
C GLY A 278 18.07 11.56 1.00
N MET A 279 16.72 11.55 1.01
CA MET A 279 15.92 11.28 -0.20
C MET A 279 16.29 12.24 -1.34
N GLU A 280 16.25 11.77 -2.59
CA GLU A 280 16.74 12.50 -3.77
C GLU A 280 15.67 13.42 -4.32
N TYR A 281 14.40 13.00 -4.29
CA TYR A 281 13.32 13.76 -4.90
C TYR A 281 12.17 14.06 -3.93
N ASP A 282 11.43 15.09 -4.29
CA ASP A 282 10.09 15.32 -3.75
C ASP A 282 9.19 14.12 -4.04
N ALA A 283 8.39 13.74 -3.05
CA ALA A 283 7.42 12.66 -3.11
C ALA A 283 6.09 13.10 -2.50
N SER A 284 5.14 12.19 -2.41
CA SER A 284 3.88 12.45 -1.73
C SER A 284 3.27 11.21 -1.08
N TRP A 285 2.39 11.41 -0.11
CA TRP A 285 1.50 10.37 0.39
C TRP A 285 0.05 10.75 0.11
N SER A 286 -0.66 9.90 -0.62
CA SER A 286 -2.06 10.11 -0.95
C SER A 286 -2.96 10.00 0.29
N ILE A 287 -3.93 10.91 0.38
CA ILE A 287 -4.93 11.01 1.45
C ILE A 287 -6.34 10.77 0.89
N ASP A 288 -7.31 10.47 1.75
CA ASP A 288 -8.69 10.22 1.33
C ASP A 288 -9.46 11.47 0.89
N ARG A 289 -9.12 12.64 1.44
CA ARG A 289 -9.71 13.94 1.08
C ARG A 289 -8.79 15.10 1.46
N LYS A 290 -9.04 16.29 0.90
CA LYS A 290 -8.20 17.49 1.11
C LYS A 290 -8.22 18.05 2.54
N LYS A 291 -9.40 18.14 3.16
CA LYS A 291 -9.58 18.73 4.51
C LYS A 291 -9.73 17.61 5.54
N ASP A 292 -8.89 17.62 6.58
CA ASP A 292 -8.88 16.57 7.62
C ASP A 292 -8.81 15.15 7.01
N GLY A 293 -7.93 15.01 6.02
CA GLY A 293 -7.70 13.75 5.33
C GLY A 293 -6.77 12.82 6.11
N LEU A 294 -7.04 11.53 6.03
CA LEU A 294 -6.15 10.48 6.53
C LEU A 294 -5.36 9.89 5.37
N GLU A 295 -4.07 9.65 5.58
CA GLU A 295 -3.20 8.95 4.64
C GLU A 295 -3.74 7.54 4.36
N LYS A 296 -3.66 7.15 3.09
CA LYS A 296 -3.92 5.79 2.63
C LYS A 296 -2.70 4.92 2.93
N THR A 297 -2.52 4.58 4.19
CA THR A 297 -1.29 3.95 4.70
C THR A 297 -1.09 2.52 4.20
N PHE A 298 -2.15 1.89 3.69
CA PHE A 298 -2.07 0.58 3.07
C PHE A 298 -1.49 0.58 1.64
N CYS A 299 -1.33 1.74 0.97
CA CYS A 299 -0.94 1.76 -0.45
C CYS A 299 -0.09 2.92 -0.97
N CYS A 300 -0.27 4.15 -0.53
CA CYS A 300 -0.18 5.21 -1.54
C CYS A 300 0.90 6.26 -1.27
N VAL A 301 2.14 5.80 -1.01
CA VAL A 301 3.34 6.64 -1.12
C VAL A 301 3.78 6.68 -2.57
N ASN A 302 4.14 7.85 -3.07
CA ASN A 302 4.43 8.07 -4.49
C ASN A 302 5.83 8.66 -4.61
N ALA A 303 6.77 7.88 -5.15
CA ALA A 303 8.19 8.21 -5.15
C ALA A 303 8.91 7.66 -6.39
N LYS A 304 10.20 7.98 -6.48
CA LYS A 304 11.12 7.50 -7.52
C LYS A 304 11.76 6.19 -7.08
N ALA A 305 12.30 5.44 -8.04
CA ALA A 305 12.87 4.12 -7.78
C ALA A 305 14.06 4.15 -6.81
N ARG A 306 14.97 5.14 -6.94
CA ARG A 306 16.12 5.31 -6.04
C ARG A 306 15.69 5.61 -4.60
N ASP A 307 14.63 6.39 -4.40
CA ASP A 307 14.12 6.70 -3.06
C ASP A 307 13.48 5.48 -2.38
N PHE A 308 12.79 4.64 -3.14
CA PHE A 308 12.35 3.34 -2.63
C PHE A 308 13.54 2.45 -2.24
N ALA A 309 14.65 2.48 -3.01
CA ALA A 309 15.85 1.74 -2.65
C ALA A 309 16.49 2.23 -1.34
N LYS A 310 16.41 3.52 -1.02
CA LYS A 310 16.91 4.08 0.25
C LYS A 310 16.15 3.54 1.47
N LEU A 311 14.85 3.30 1.34
CA LEU A 311 14.07 2.63 2.39
C LEU A 311 14.54 1.18 2.60
N GLY A 312 14.89 0.48 1.52
CA GLY A 312 15.54 -0.83 1.57
C GLY A 312 16.92 -0.77 2.24
N ARG A 313 17.74 0.23 1.88
CA ARG A 313 19.06 0.47 2.49
C ARG A 313 18.98 0.73 3.98
N LEU A 314 18.00 1.53 4.42
CA LEU A 314 17.79 1.79 5.84
C LEU A 314 17.56 0.48 6.61
N TYR A 315 16.74 -0.42 6.07
CA TYR A 315 16.49 -1.74 6.68
C TYR A 315 17.68 -2.69 6.56
N LEU A 316 18.42 -2.65 5.44
CA LEU A 316 19.65 -3.43 5.25
C LEU A 316 20.66 -3.13 6.36
N HIS A 317 20.80 -1.85 6.72
CA HIS A 317 21.66 -1.37 7.80
C HIS A 317 20.97 -1.33 9.16
N LYS A 318 19.95 -2.17 9.36
CA LYS A 318 19.25 -2.35 10.64
C LYS A 318 18.73 -1.04 11.26
N GLY A 319 18.26 -0.13 10.41
CA GLY A 319 17.71 1.16 10.82
C GLY A 319 18.75 2.24 11.10
N ASN A 320 20.03 1.96 10.89
CA ASN A 320 21.10 2.95 10.96
C ASN A 320 21.33 3.61 9.58
N TRP A 321 21.53 4.92 9.57
CA TRP A 321 21.88 5.69 8.38
C TRP A 321 23.06 6.59 8.70
N GLU A 322 24.23 6.31 8.11
CA GLU A 322 25.46 7.09 8.30
C GLU A 322 25.80 7.36 9.79
N GLY A 323 25.65 6.34 10.64
CA GLY A 323 25.90 6.43 12.08
C GLY A 323 24.71 6.92 12.92
N LYS A 324 23.66 7.46 12.30
CA LYS A 324 22.43 7.88 13.00
C LYS A 324 21.43 6.72 13.04
N GLN A 325 21.01 6.30 14.23
CA GLN A 325 19.94 5.31 14.38
C GLN A 325 18.58 5.98 14.15
N ILE A 326 17.93 5.65 13.04
CA ILE A 326 16.61 6.20 12.65
C ILE A 326 15.47 5.32 13.17
N ILE A 327 15.61 4.00 13.01
CA ILE A 327 14.68 2.98 13.50
C ILE A 327 15.49 2.06 14.39
N SER A 328 15.04 1.67 15.58
CA SER A 328 15.86 0.78 16.41
C SER A 328 16.20 -0.53 15.69
N GLN A 329 17.44 -0.99 15.86
CA GLN A 329 17.88 -2.30 15.37
C GLN A 329 16.93 -3.42 15.82
N LYS A 330 16.44 -3.33 17.06
CA LYS A 330 15.46 -4.26 17.62
C LYS A 330 14.18 -4.31 16.78
N TRP A 331 13.63 -3.16 16.38
CA TRP A 331 12.44 -3.14 15.54
C TRP A 331 12.68 -3.78 14.18
N VAL A 332 13.80 -3.45 13.53
CA VAL A 332 14.13 -4.03 12.22
C VAL A 332 14.23 -5.55 12.33
N GLU A 333 15.02 -6.06 13.29
CA GLU A 333 15.21 -7.50 13.49
C GLU A 333 13.90 -8.23 13.83
N GLU A 334 13.07 -7.67 14.71
CA GLU A 334 11.76 -8.26 15.03
C GLU A 334 10.79 -8.23 13.85
N SER A 335 10.83 -7.16 13.05
CA SER A 335 9.91 -6.97 11.92
C SER A 335 10.22 -7.83 10.69
N THR A 336 11.43 -8.38 10.60
CA THR A 336 11.87 -9.22 9.47
C THR A 336 12.24 -10.64 9.89
N LYS A 337 11.90 -11.04 11.11
CA LYS A 337 12.16 -12.39 11.64
C LYS A 337 10.95 -13.29 11.40
N ILE A 338 11.21 -14.56 11.11
CA ILE A 338 10.16 -15.59 11.04
C ILE A 338 9.50 -15.75 12.41
N ASP A 339 8.19 -15.58 12.45
CA ASP A 339 7.32 -15.90 13.58
C ASP A 339 6.15 -16.73 13.07
N THR A 340 5.90 -17.88 13.69
CA THR A 340 4.77 -18.78 13.38
C THR A 340 3.81 -18.92 14.55
N ALA A 341 3.96 -18.09 15.59
CA ALA A 341 3.04 -18.03 16.71
C ALA A 341 1.76 -17.27 16.35
N ASP A 342 0.70 -17.44 17.16
CA ASP A 342 -0.51 -16.63 17.12
C ASP A 342 -1.15 -16.51 15.72
N GLY A 343 -1.21 -17.64 15.01
CA GLY A 343 -1.82 -17.73 13.67
C GLY A 343 -0.99 -17.13 12.54
N SER A 344 0.23 -16.65 12.82
CA SER A 344 1.11 -15.99 11.85
C SER A 344 1.55 -16.93 10.73
N ALA A 345 1.71 -16.38 9.53
CA ALA A 345 2.29 -17.09 8.39
C ALA A 345 3.82 -17.02 8.43
N TRP A 346 4.50 -18.14 8.17
CA TRP A 346 5.97 -18.19 8.23
C TRP A 346 6.66 -17.20 7.30
N ASN A 347 6.01 -16.80 6.21
CA ASN A 347 6.53 -15.93 5.16
C ASN A 347 6.08 -14.46 5.31
N TYR A 348 5.60 -14.05 6.48
CA TYR A 348 5.18 -12.67 6.72
C TYR A 348 5.43 -12.26 8.17
N GLN A 349 6.01 -11.07 8.36
CA GLN A 349 6.17 -10.47 9.67
C GLN A 349 6.08 -8.95 9.59
N TYR A 350 5.31 -8.35 10.48
CA TYR A 350 5.22 -6.88 10.69
C TYR A 350 5.23 -6.05 9.40
N GLN A 351 4.35 -6.40 8.47
CA GLN A 351 4.21 -5.73 7.17
C GLN A 351 5.34 -5.94 6.15
N TRP A 352 6.18 -6.95 6.36
CA TRP A 352 7.19 -7.46 5.42
C TRP A 352 6.88 -8.90 5.02
N TRP A 353 7.08 -9.21 3.75
CA TRP A 353 7.09 -10.59 3.28
C TRP A 353 8.50 -11.17 3.46
N LEU A 354 8.59 -12.46 3.77
CA LEU A 354 9.84 -13.21 3.95
C LEU A 354 9.92 -14.26 2.82
N PRO A 355 10.62 -13.97 1.71
CA PRO A 355 10.65 -14.85 0.54
C PRO A 355 11.31 -16.20 0.83
N SER A 356 12.25 -16.25 1.77
CA SER A 356 12.93 -17.47 2.15
C SER A 356 13.19 -17.53 3.67
N ARG A 357 13.84 -18.62 4.10
CA ARG A 357 14.33 -18.77 5.49
C ARG A 357 15.74 -18.21 5.70
N ASP A 358 16.31 -17.56 4.69
CA ASP A 358 17.67 -17.04 4.72
C ASP A 358 17.79 -15.63 5.30
N GLY A 359 16.68 -15.05 5.75
CA GLY A 359 16.65 -13.71 6.35
C GLY A 359 16.54 -12.58 5.32
N ASP A 360 16.18 -12.90 4.08
CA ASP A 360 15.75 -11.91 3.11
C ASP A 360 14.29 -11.50 3.36
N PHE A 361 13.95 -10.29 2.93
CA PHE A 361 12.63 -9.72 3.13
C PHE A 361 12.27 -8.79 1.99
N THR A 362 10.98 -8.55 1.79
CA THR A 362 10.49 -7.70 0.70
C THR A 362 9.24 -6.90 1.07
N ALA A 363 9.23 -5.64 0.67
CA ALA A 363 8.03 -4.84 0.57
C ALA A 363 7.41 -5.11 -0.81
N ASP A 364 6.14 -5.51 -0.84
CA ASP A 364 5.44 -5.94 -2.06
C ASP A 364 4.18 -5.10 -2.28
N GLY A 365 4.03 -4.59 -3.50
CA GLY A 365 2.94 -3.74 -3.98
C GLY A 365 2.22 -4.30 -5.21
N LEU A 366 0.92 -4.00 -5.30
CA LEU A 366 0.09 -4.29 -6.48
C LEU A 366 0.76 -3.81 -7.77
N LEU A 367 0.51 -4.50 -8.88
CA LEU A 367 1.11 -4.22 -10.19
C LEU A 367 2.63 -4.50 -10.25
N GLY A 368 3.18 -5.09 -9.19
CA GLY A 368 4.55 -5.61 -9.16
C GLY A 368 5.58 -4.58 -8.70
N GLN A 369 5.28 -3.89 -7.59
CA GLN A 369 6.24 -3.02 -6.93
C GLN A 369 6.97 -3.83 -5.87
N TYR A 370 8.30 -3.81 -5.89
CA TYR A 370 9.12 -4.58 -4.95
C TYR A 370 10.28 -3.74 -4.45
N ILE A 371 10.51 -3.80 -3.15
CA ILE A 371 11.81 -3.50 -2.52
C ILE A 371 12.25 -4.79 -1.85
N TYR A 372 13.12 -5.54 -2.50
CA TYR A 372 13.72 -6.75 -1.97
C TYR A 372 15.07 -6.45 -1.33
N VAL A 373 15.32 -7.00 -0.15
CA VAL A 373 16.56 -6.84 0.59
C VAL A 373 17.10 -8.20 1.00
N ASN A 374 18.38 -8.44 0.70
CA ASN A 374 19.11 -9.62 1.15
C ASN A 374 20.32 -9.19 2.00
N PRO A 375 20.21 -9.26 3.35
CA PRO A 375 21.29 -8.86 4.23
C PRO A 375 22.58 -9.66 4.07
N LYS A 376 22.49 -10.97 3.81
CA LYS A 376 23.68 -11.83 3.63
C LYS A 376 24.52 -11.42 2.43
N ARG A 377 23.92 -10.79 1.42
CA ARG A 377 24.57 -10.35 0.17
C ARG A 377 24.80 -8.84 0.09
N ASN A 378 24.42 -8.08 1.12
CA ASN A 378 24.36 -6.62 1.10
C ASN A 378 23.65 -6.08 -0.15
N LEU A 379 22.52 -6.70 -0.50
CA LEU A 379 21.86 -6.51 -1.79
C LEU A 379 20.46 -5.91 -1.62
N ILE A 380 20.14 -4.95 -2.47
CA ILE A 380 18.81 -4.35 -2.63
C ILE A 380 18.42 -4.47 -4.10
N ILE A 381 17.20 -4.94 -4.35
CA ILE A 381 16.62 -4.96 -5.69
C ILE A 381 15.30 -4.20 -5.63
N VAL A 382 15.16 -3.19 -6.49
CA VAL A 382 13.89 -2.49 -6.69
C VAL A 382 13.35 -2.84 -8.06
N ARG A 383 12.08 -3.25 -8.11
CA ARG A 383 11.31 -3.34 -9.35
C ARG A 383 10.05 -2.51 -9.21
N LEU A 384 9.78 -1.66 -10.19
CA LEU A 384 8.51 -0.98 -10.36
C LEU A 384 7.87 -1.46 -11.66
N GLY A 385 6.58 -1.78 -11.65
CA GLY A 385 5.89 -2.39 -12.79
C GLY A 385 4.49 -1.87 -13.03
N THR A 386 3.98 -1.99 -14.26
CA THR A 386 2.64 -1.49 -14.63
C THR A 386 1.51 -2.48 -14.40
N LYS A 387 1.81 -3.78 -14.23
CA LYS A 387 0.83 -4.82 -13.90
C LYS A 387 1.49 -6.07 -13.32
N THR A 388 0.68 -6.88 -12.65
CA THR A 388 1.02 -8.28 -12.35
C THR A 388 0.88 -9.07 -13.65
N ASP A 389 1.97 -9.73 -14.04
CA ASP A 389 2.06 -10.56 -15.24
C ASP A 389 2.14 -12.05 -14.87
N ASP A 390 2.55 -12.88 -15.82
CA ASP A 390 2.75 -14.33 -15.69
C ASP A 390 4.05 -14.72 -14.98
N VAL A 391 4.89 -13.75 -14.58
CA VAL A 391 6.09 -14.01 -13.77
C VAL A 391 5.71 -13.96 -12.31
N ASN A 392 6.06 -15.03 -11.59
CA ASN A 392 6.05 -14.99 -10.14
C ASN A 392 7.27 -14.21 -9.63
N TRP A 393 7.16 -12.88 -9.59
CA TRP A 393 8.25 -12.00 -9.16
C TRP A 393 8.74 -12.26 -7.73
N LYS A 394 7.88 -12.83 -6.87
CA LYS A 394 8.23 -13.21 -5.49
C LYS A 394 9.21 -14.37 -5.42
N GLU A 395 9.21 -15.22 -6.44
CA GLU A 395 10.18 -16.31 -6.59
C GLU A 395 11.36 -15.87 -7.49
N PHE A 396 11.07 -15.13 -8.56
CA PHE A 396 12.09 -14.69 -9.50
C PHE A 396 13.15 -13.80 -8.84
N ILE A 397 12.76 -12.80 -8.05
CA ILE A 397 13.71 -11.84 -7.46
C ILE A 397 14.71 -12.53 -6.50
N PRO A 398 14.28 -13.38 -5.54
CA PRO A 398 15.21 -14.15 -4.71
C PRO A 398 16.13 -15.09 -5.51
N GLU A 399 15.64 -15.74 -6.56
CA GLU A 399 16.49 -16.57 -7.42
C GLU A 399 17.51 -15.73 -8.20
N PHE A 400 17.08 -14.60 -8.77
CA PHE A 400 17.94 -13.65 -9.45
C PHE A 400 19.01 -13.08 -8.51
N ALA A 401 18.67 -12.82 -7.25
CA ALA A 401 19.60 -12.33 -6.24
C ALA A 401 20.79 -13.28 -5.99
N LYS A 402 20.68 -14.58 -6.34
CA LYS A 402 21.78 -15.55 -6.17
C LYS A 402 22.97 -15.31 -7.12
N HIS A 403 22.80 -14.48 -8.15
CA HIS A 403 23.88 -14.10 -9.07
C HIS A 403 24.87 -13.05 -8.52
N TYR A 404 24.55 -12.45 -7.37
CA TYR A 404 25.32 -11.41 -6.68
C TYR A 404 25.91 -11.93 -5.38
#